data_AF-A0A9N9PB21-F1
#
_entry.id   AF-A0A9N9PB21-F1
#
_cell.length_a   1.000
_cell.length_b   1.000
_cell.length_c   1.000
_cell.angle_alpha   90.00
_cell.angle_beta   90.00
_cell.angle_gamma   90.00
#
_symmetry.space_group_name_H-M   'P 1'
#
loop_
_entity.id
_entity.type
_entity.pdbx_description
1 polymer ?
#
loop_
_entity_poly.entity_id
_entity_poly.type
_entity_poly.pdbx_seq_one_letter_code
_entity_poly.pdbx_strand_id
1 'polypeptide(L)'
;RSSPDPYTQSLGEQDTSMANIDVVNIDLFILINQGLDRLENHHRGVGTPLNNPINIINGIRDDRNNQILRLQQDINRYRQLDTLQQNHINQLTQDGITLQNNANHLTQELNNCRQKYNLRGHMWRNASLVWDDQFKIKCALEIIYK
;
A
#
# COMPACT_ATOMS: atom_id res chain seq x y z
N ARG A 1 67.83 -15.54 -15.59
CA ARG A 1 66.40 -15.92 -15.71
C ARG A 1 66.03 -15.72 -17.16
N SER A 2 66.09 -16.78 -17.97
CA SER A 2 65.74 -16.71 -19.40
C SER A 2 64.22 -16.66 -19.56
N SER A 3 63.75 -15.74 -20.39
CA SER A 3 62.33 -15.52 -20.67
C SER A 3 61.75 -16.70 -21.46
N PRO A 4 60.50 -17.14 -21.22
CA PRO A 4 59.87 -18.18 -22.03
C PRO A 4 59.75 -17.73 -23.48
N ASP A 5 60.05 -18.64 -24.41
CA ASP A 5 59.93 -18.42 -25.85
C ASP A 5 58.45 -18.23 -26.23
N PRO A 6 58.05 -17.06 -26.77
CA PRO A 6 56.66 -16.76 -27.13
C PRO A 6 56.09 -17.69 -28.21
N TYR A 7 56.91 -18.50 -28.89
CA TYR A 7 56.45 -19.44 -29.91
C TYR A 7 55.95 -20.80 -29.36
N THR A 8 56.08 -21.07 -28.06
CA THR A 8 55.54 -22.31 -27.46
C THR A 8 54.10 -22.21 -26.94
N GLN A 9 53.55 -21.00 -26.75
CA GLN A 9 52.15 -20.81 -26.31
C GLN A 9 51.13 -20.92 -27.45
N SER A 10 51.53 -20.66 -28.70
CA SER A 10 50.62 -20.62 -29.86
C SER A 10 50.18 -22.00 -30.36
N LEU A 11 50.99 -23.05 -30.19
CA LEU A 11 50.69 -24.38 -30.75
C LEU A 11 49.61 -25.12 -29.92
N GLY A 12 49.67 -25.00 -28.58
CA GLY A 12 48.72 -25.65 -27.68
C GLY A 12 47.32 -25.02 -27.72
N GLU A 13 47.22 -23.70 -27.89
CA GLU A 13 45.94 -22.98 -27.98
C GLU A 13 45.23 -23.23 -29.32
N GLN A 14 45.98 -23.35 -30.43
CA GLN A 14 45.42 -23.71 -31.75
C GLN A 14 44.87 -25.13 -31.78
N ASP A 15 45.57 -26.12 -31.22
CA ASP A 15 45.10 -27.51 -31.14
C ASP A 15 43.84 -27.64 -30.28
N THR A 16 43.76 -26.93 -29.14
CA THR A 16 42.53 -26.90 -28.33
C THR A 16 41.38 -26.19 -29.04
N SER A 17 41.66 -25.16 -29.84
CA SER A 17 40.65 -24.43 -30.62
C SER A 17 40.03 -25.31 -31.72
N MET A 18 40.87 -26.03 -32.48
CA MET A 18 40.40 -26.97 -33.51
C MET A 18 39.65 -28.16 -32.90
N ALA A 19 40.16 -28.75 -31.82
CA ALA A 19 39.47 -29.84 -31.11
C ALA A 19 38.10 -29.39 -30.55
N ASN A 20 37.99 -28.14 -30.08
CA ASN A 20 36.73 -27.60 -29.58
C ASN A 20 35.73 -27.30 -30.72
N ILE A 21 36.21 -26.83 -31.88
CA ILE A 21 35.39 -26.67 -33.10
C ILE A 21 34.85 -28.03 -33.56
N ASP A 22 35.68 -29.07 -33.54
CA ASP A 22 35.28 -30.42 -33.94
C ASP A 22 34.22 -31.01 -32.99
N VAL A 23 34.39 -30.83 -31.67
CA VAL A 23 33.39 -31.27 -30.68
C VAL A 23 32.07 -30.51 -30.83
N VAL A 24 32.11 -29.18 -31.00
CA VAL A 24 30.91 -28.36 -31.22
C VAL A 24 30.20 -28.74 -32.53
N ASN A 25 30.96 -29.04 -33.60
CA ASN A 25 30.38 -29.50 -34.85
C ASN A 25 29.73 -30.89 -34.72
N ILE A 26 30.32 -31.80 -33.95
CA ILE A 26 29.76 -33.13 -33.66
C ILE A 26 28.45 -32.99 -32.88
N ASP A 27 28.41 -32.14 -31.85
CA ASP A 27 27.20 -31.90 -31.05
C ASP A 27 26.07 -31.30 -31.91
N LEU A 28 26.41 -30.34 -32.78
CA LEU A 28 25.46 -29.76 -33.72
C LEU A 28 24.92 -30.82 -34.70
N PHE A 29 25.78 -31.70 -35.21
CA PHE A 29 25.39 -32.77 -36.11
C PHE A 29 24.48 -33.79 -35.43
N ILE A 30 24.74 -34.15 -34.17
CA ILE A 30 23.87 -35.02 -33.37
C ILE A 30 22.49 -34.40 -33.20
N LEU A 31 22.41 -33.11 -32.88
CA LEU A 31 21.14 -32.39 -32.71
C LEU A 31 20.34 -32.31 -34.01
N ILE A 32 21.01 -32.08 -35.15
CA ILE A 32 20.38 -32.05 -36.47
C ILE A 32 19.76 -33.42 -36.80
N ASN A 33 20.50 -34.52 -36.60
CA ASN A 33 19.99 -35.86 -36.88
C ASN A 33 18.80 -36.23 -35.98
N GLN A 34 18.85 -35.88 -34.69
CA GLN A 34 17.71 -36.09 -33.79
C GLN A 34 16.47 -35.29 -34.20
N GLY A 35 16.65 -34.08 -34.75
CA GLY A 35 15.56 -33.28 -35.29
C GLY A 35 14.94 -33.89 -36.55
N LEU A 36 15.78 -34.37 -37.47
CA LEU A 36 15.34 -35.03 -38.71
C LEU A 36 14.60 -36.34 -38.41
N ASP A 37 15.11 -37.16 -37.48
CA ASP A 37 14.44 -38.39 -37.05
C ASP A 37 13.04 -38.10 -36.51
N ARG A 38 12.87 -37.03 -35.71
CA ARG A 38 11.54 -36.64 -35.18
C ARG A 38 10.57 -36.21 -36.28
N LEU A 39 11.05 -35.48 -37.28
CA LEU A 39 10.24 -35.06 -38.42
C LEU A 39 9.84 -36.24 -39.30
N GLU A 40 10.78 -37.13 -39.60
CA GLU A 40 10.55 -38.34 -40.40
C GLU A 40 9.56 -39.28 -39.71
N ASN A 41 9.76 -39.55 -38.42
CA ASN A 41 8.88 -40.34 -37.58
C ASN A 41 7.45 -39.76 -37.58
N HIS A 42 7.31 -38.44 -37.42
CA HIS A 42 6.02 -37.76 -37.51
C HIS A 42 5.35 -37.92 -38.88
N HIS A 43 6.10 -37.84 -39.98
CA HIS A 43 5.57 -37.95 -41.34
C HIS A 43 5.17 -39.39 -41.70
N ARG A 44 5.90 -40.38 -41.19
CA ARG A 44 5.62 -41.82 -41.37
C ARG A 44 4.54 -42.34 -40.42
N GLY A 45 4.12 -41.54 -39.43
CA GLY A 45 3.16 -41.96 -38.41
C GLY A 45 3.70 -43.00 -37.41
N VAL A 46 5.02 -43.08 -37.23
CA VAL A 46 5.71 -44.02 -36.35
C VAL A 46 6.50 -43.24 -35.30
N GLY A 47 6.56 -43.68 -34.04
CA GLY A 47 7.21 -42.93 -32.96
C GLY A 47 6.31 -41.85 -32.33
N THR A 48 6.86 -41.01 -31.45
CA THR A 48 6.08 -40.00 -30.73
C THR A 48 5.65 -38.89 -31.69
N PRO A 49 4.33 -38.64 -31.88
CA PRO A 49 3.86 -37.58 -32.76
C PRO A 49 4.39 -36.22 -32.29
N LEU A 50 4.84 -35.38 -33.21
CA LEU A 50 5.00 -33.96 -32.92
C LEU A 50 3.63 -33.41 -32.51
N ASN A 51 3.60 -32.64 -31.42
CA ASN A 51 2.38 -32.01 -30.95
C ASN A 51 1.77 -31.20 -32.09
N ASN A 52 0.48 -31.44 -32.37
CA ASN A 52 -0.26 -30.67 -33.35
C ASN A 52 -0.14 -29.18 -32.97
N PRO A 53 0.34 -28.30 -33.86
CA PRO A 53 0.45 -26.87 -33.60
C PRO A 53 -0.86 -26.25 -33.08
N ILE A 54 -2.02 -26.78 -33.50
CA ILE A 54 -3.34 -26.36 -33.00
C ILE A 54 -3.48 -26.60 -31.50
N ASN A 55 -2.99 -27.72 -30.99
CA ASN A 55 -3.06 -28.04 -29.55
C ASN A 55 -2.17 -27.11 -28.72
N ILE A 56 -1.00 -26.73 -29.25
CA ILE A 56 -0.10 -25.75 -28.62
C ILE A 56 -0.78 -24.37 -28.57
N ILE A 57 -1.38 -23.94 -29.69
CA ILE A 57 -2.11 -22.65 -29.77
C ILE A 57 -3.31 -22.64 -28.81
N ASN A 58 -4.05 -23.74 -28.72
CA ASN A 58 -5.17 -23.86 -27.79
C ASN A 58 -4.71 -23.79 -26.34
N GLY A 59 -3.64 -24.50 -25.96
CA GLY A 59 -3.06 -24.41 -24.61
C GLY A 59 -2.65 -22.98 -24.24
N ILE A 60 -1.95 -22.28 -25.13
CA ILE A 60 -1.57 -20.87 -24.92
C ILE A 60 -2.81 -19.98 -24.78
N ARG A 61 -3.84 -20.20 -25.60
CA ARG A 61 -5.09 -19.45 -25.55
C ARG A 61 -5.81 -19.66 -24.23
N ASP A 62 -5.91 -20.90 -23.76
CA ASP A 62 -6.59 -21.25 -22.52
C ASP A 62 -5.85 -20.71 -21.31
N ASP A 63 -4.52 -20.83 -21.27
CA ASP A 63 -3.69 -20.22 -20.24
C ASP A 63 -3.87 -18.70 -20.18
N ARG A 64 -3.86 -18.04 -21.34
CA ARG A 64 -4.11 -16.60 -21.43
C ARG A 64 -5.51 -16.24 -20.94
N ASN A 65 -6.53 -17.01 -21.32
CA ASN A 65 -7.91 -16.77 -20.88
C ASN A 65 -8.04 -16.93 -19.36
N ASN A 66 -7.39 -17.94 -18.78
CA ASN A 66 -7.34 -18.17 -17.34
C ASN A 66 -6.64 -17.01 -16.61
N GLN A 67 -5.55 -16.49 -17.17
CA GLN A 67 -4.88 -15.30 -16.63
C GLN A 67 -5.80 -14.07 -16.68
N ILE A 68 -6.48 -13.82 -17.79
CA ILE A 68 -7.45 -12.72 -17.94
C ILE A 68 -8.55 -12.85 -16.89
N LEU A 69 -9.10 -14.06 -16.70
CA LEU A 69 -10.17 -14.29 -15.73
C LEU A 69 -9.70 -13.99 -14.30
N ARG A 70 -8.49 -14.44 -13.92
CA ARG A 70 -7.90 -14.14 -12.59
C ARG A 70 -7.71 -12.64 -12.39
N LEU A 71 -7.19 -11.94 -13.39
CA LEU A 71 -7.00 -10.49 -13.34
C LEU A 71 -8.35 -9.75 -13.21
N GLN A 72 -9.39 -10.20 -13.91
CA GLN A 72 -10.73 -9.64 -13.78
C GLN A 72 -11.30 -9.83 -12.36
N GLN A 73 -11.10 -11.01 -11.77
CA GLN A 73 -11.51 -11.29 -10.38
C GLN A 73 -10.77 -10.37 -9.39
N ASP A 74 -9.45 -10.22 -9.54
CA ASP A 74 -8.64 -9.34 -8.69
C ASP A 74 -9.09 -7.87 -8.83
N ILE A 75 -9.32 -7.38 -10.05
CA ILE A 75 -9.82 -6.03 -10.29
C ILE A 75 -11.17 -5.81 -9.61
N ASN A 76 -12.09 -6.77 -9.70
CA ASN A 76 -13.39 -6.69 -9.04
C ASN A 76 -13.24 -6.65 -7.51
N ARG A 77 -12.35 -7.47 -6.94
CA ARG A 77 -12.04 -7.45 -5.51
C ARG A 77 -11.49 -6.08 -5.07
N TYR A 78 -10.54 -5.53 -5.81
CA TYR A 78 -9.96 -4.22 -5.48
C TYR A 78 -11.00 -3.10 -5.57
N ARG A 79 -11.87 -3.07 -6.59
CA ARG A 79 -12.97 -2.09 -6.65
C ARG A 79 -13.92 -2.16 -5.46
N GLN A 80 -14.25 -3.37 -5.01
CA GLN A 80 -15.09 -3.56 -3.83
C GLN A 80 -14.41 -3.03 -2.57
N LEU A 81 -13.10 -3.30 -2.41
CA LEU A 81 -12.31 -2.80 -1.31
C LEU A 81 -12.24 -1.27 -1.31
N ASP A 82 -11.99 -0.65 -2.48
CA ASP A 82 -11.97 0.81 -2.64
C ASP A 82 -13.30 1.44 -2.26
N THR A 83 -14.41 0.82 -2.67
CA THR A 83 -15.76 1.29 -2.33
C THR A 83 -16.00 1.24 -0.81
N LEU A 84 -15.59 0.15 -0.16
CA LEU A 84 -15.72 -0.01 1.29
C LEU A 84 -14.86 1.03 2.04
N GLN A 85 -13.62 1.23 1.59
CA GLN A 85 -12.71 2.22 2.15
C GLN A 85 -13.27 3.64 2.01
N GLN A 86 -13.82 3.98 0.84
CA GLN A 86 -14.43 5.29 0.62
C GLN A 86 -15.64 5.52 1.53
N ASN A 87 -16.49 4.50 1.73
CA ASN A 87 -17.60 4.58 2.66
C ASN A 87 -17.13 4.81 4.10
N HIS A 88 -16.07 4.13 4.53
CA HIS A 88 -15.49 4.33 5.86
C HIS A 88 -14.92 5.74 6.04
N ILE A 89 -14.22 6.27 5.03
CA ILE A 89 -13.71 7.65 5.02
C ILE A 89 -14.86 8.65 5.12
N ASN A 90 -15.94 8.44 4.36
CA ASN A 90 -17.11 9.32 4.39
C ASN A 90 -17.75 9.32 5.78
N GLN A 91 -17.88 8.16 6.43
CA GLN A 91 -18.41 8.06 7.78
C GLN A 91 -17.53 8.78 8.81
N LEU A 92 -16.22 8.53 8.80
CA LEU A 92 -15.28 9.21 9.71
C LEU A 92 -15.28 10.73 9.51
N THR A 93 -15.43 11.19 8.27
CA THR A 93 -15.56 12.61 7.95
C THR A 93 -16.82 13.20 8.58
N GLN A 94 -17.96 12.51 8.44
CA GLN A 94 -19.23 12.96 9.01
C GLN A 94 -19.21 12.95 10.55
N ASP A 95 -18.61 11.94 11.15
CA ASP A 95 -18.44 11.84 12.60
C ASP A 95 -17.55 12.97 13.12
N GLY A 96 -16.46 13.27 12.39
CA GLY A 96 -15.56 14.39 12.69
C GLY A 96 -16.29 15.74 12.67
N ILE A 97 -17.13 15.99 11.68
CA ILE A 97 -17.97 17.21 11.60
C ILE A 97 -18.93 17.28 12.80
N THR A 98 -19.59 16.17 13.14
CA THR A 98 -20.51 16.10 14.28
C THR A 98 -19.82 16.42 15.59
N LEU A 99 -18.65 15.83 15.83
CA LEU A 99 -17.85 16.08 17.03
C LEU A 99 -17.39 17.54 17.11
N GLN A 100 -16.97 18.13 15.99
CA GLN A 100 -16.59 19.53 15.93
C GLN A 100 -17.75 20.45 16.30
N ASN A 101 -18.95 20.17 15.79
CA ASN A 101 -20.16 20.94 16.12
C ASN A 101 -20.51 20.83 17.61
N ASN A 102 -20.40 19.63 18.18
CA ASN A 102 -20.65 19.42 19.61
C ASN A 102 -19.61 20.16 20.47
N ALA A 103 -18.33 20.13 20.10
CA ALA A 103 -17.28 20.87 20.79
C ALA A 103 -17.51 22.38 20.75
N ASN A 104 -17.95 22.90 19.59
CA ASN A 104 -18.32 24.31 19.44
C ASN A 104 -19.51 24.68 20.35
N HIS A 105 -20.53 23.82 20.41
CA HIS A 105 -21.69 24.04 21.27
C HIS A 105 -21.32 24.06 22.75
N LEU A 106 -20.57 23.06 23.23
CA LEU A 106 -20.10 23.00 24.62
C LEU A 106 -19.24 24.22 24.99
N THR A 107 -18.43 24.70 24.06
CA THR A 107 -17.64 25.93 24.25
C THR A 107 -18.54 27.15 24.45
N GLN A 108 -19.63 27.26 23.70
CA GLN A 108 -20.61 28.33 23.87
C GLN A 108 -21.33 28.23 25.21
N GLU A 109 -21.77 27.03 25.61
CA GLU A 109 -22.42 26.80 26.90
C GLU A 109 -21.51 27.16 28.07
N LEU A 110 -20.23 26.75 28.00
CA LEU A 110 -19.21 27.08 29.00
C LEU A 110 -19.03 28.59 29.13
N ASN A 111 -18.95 29.31 28.01
CA ASN A 111 -18.81 30.77 28.00
C ASN A 111 -20.04 31.44 28.65
N ASN A 112 -21.25 30.96 28.34
CA ASN A 112 -22.48 31.47 28.95
C ASN A 112 -22.51 31.22 30.46
N CYS A 113 -22.15 30.01 30.90
CA CYS A 113 -22.05 29.67 32.31
C CYS A 113 -21.05 30.57 33.05
N ARG A 114 -19.87 30.78 32.46
CA ARG A 114 -18.83 31.67 33.00
C ARG A 114 -19.34 33.10 33.17
N GLN A 115 -20.04 33.64 32.17
CA GLN A 115 -20.60 35.00 32.26
C GLN A 115 -21.62 35.12 33.40
N LYS A 116 -22.52 34.14 33.56
CA LYS A 116 -23.49 34.09 34.66
C LYS A 116 -22.79 34.03 36.02
N TYR A 117 -21.76 33.19 36.15
CA TYR A 117 -20.98 33.08 37.38
C TYR A 117 -20.30 34.41 37.73
N ASN A 118 -19.67 35.07 36.76
CA ASN A 118 -19.03 36.37 36.94
C ASN A 118 -20.04 37.41 37.42
N LEU A 119 -21.21 37.51 36.75
CA LEU A 119 -22.27 38.43 37.15
C LEU A 119 -22.73 38.18 38.59
N ARG A 120 -22.95 36.91 38.96
CA ARG A 120 -23.33 36.53 40.32
C ARG A 120 -22.25 36.92 41.34
N GLY A 121 -20.98 36.71 41.02
CA GLY A 121 -19.86 37.13 41.86
C GLY A 121 -19.85 38.64 42.09
N HIS A 122 -20.07 39.45 41.05
CA HIS A 122 -20.18 40.90 41.18
C HIS A 122 -21.37 41.32 42.05
N MET A 123 -22.54 40.69 41.88
CA MET A 123 -23.71 40.98 42.72
C MET A 123 -23.46 40.66 44.20
N TRP A 124 -22.85 39.51 44.50
CA TRP A 124 -22.50 39.14 45.87
C TRP A 124 -21.51 40.10 46.51
N ARG A 125 -20.49 40.52 45.75
CA ARG A 125 -19.52 41.51 46.22
C ARG A 125 -20.22 42.83 46.56
N ASN A 126 -21.08 43.32 45.68
CA ASN A 126 -21.83 44.56 45.91
C ASN A 126 -22.76 44.45 47.13
N ALA A 127 -23.50 43.36 47.26
CA ALA A 127 -24.37 43.12 48.41
C ALA A 127 -23.58 43.08 49.73
N SER A 128 -22.39 42.48 49.72
CA SER A 128 -21.51 42.42 50.90
C SER A 128 -21.03 43.81 51.32
N LEU A 129 -20.68 44.67 50.36
CA LEU A 129 -20.29 46.07 50.64
C LEU A 129 -21.46 46.87 51.24
N VAL A 130 -22.65 46.76 50.67
CA VAL A 130 -23.85 47.43 51.20
C VAL A 130 -24.16 46.97 52.63
N TRP A 131 -24.04 45.67 52.91
CA TRP A 131 -24.26 45.16 54.26
C TRP A 131 -23.21 45.70 55.24
N ASP A 132 -21.92 45.71 54.86
CA ASP A 132 -20.86 46.27 55.70
C ASP A 132 -21.11 47.76 56.04
N ASP A 133 -21.52 48.56 55.04
CA ASP A 133 -21.86 49.96 55.24
C ASP A 133 -23.09 50.14 56.15
N GLN A 134 -24.15 49.35 55.96
CA GLN A 134 -25.34 49.37 56.83
C GLN A 134 -24.99 49.00 58.28
N PHE A 135 -24.12 48.01 58.47
CA PHE A 135 -23.67 47.62 59.80
C PHE A 135 -22.91 48.76 60.49
N LYS A 136 -21.99 49.43 59.78
CA LYS A 136 -21.26 50.60 60.31
C LYS A 136 -22.20 51.74 60.71
N ILE A 137 -23.20 52.05 59.87
CA ILE A 137 -24.20 53.09 60.16
C ILE A 137 -24.98 52.73 61.43
N LYS A 138 -25.43 51.48 61.55
CA LYS A 138 -26.15 51.01 62.74
C LYS A 138 -25.31 51.18 64.02
N CYS A 139 -24.05 50.75 63.99
CA CYS A 139 -23.12 50.91 65.12
C CYS A 139 -22.94 52.38 65.51
N ALA A 140 -22.80 53.29 64.53
CA ALA A 140 -22.67 54.72 64.79
C ALA A 140 -23.94 55.32 65.43
N LEU A 141 -25.12 54.93 64.94
CA LEU A 141 -26.40 55.38 65.52
C LEU A 141 -26.57 54.89 66.97
N GLU A 142 -26.20 53.64 67.27
CA GLU A 142 -26.25 53.12 68.64
C GLU A 142 -25.34 53.89 69.61
N ILE A 143 -24.22 54.44 69.14
CA ILE A 143 -23.33 55.29 69.96
C ILE A 143 -23.95 56.66 70.22
N ILE A 144 -24.63 57.26 69.23
CA ILE A 144 -25.20 58.60 69.34
C ILE A 144 -26.45 58.62 70.23
N TYR A 145 -27.26 57.57 70.18
CA TYR A 145 -28.58 57.53 70.84
C TYR A 145 -28.61 56.71 72.15
N LYS A 146 -27.46 56.28 72.67
CA LYS A 146 -27.31 55.71 74.02
C LYS A 146 -26.75 56.75 74.99
#